data_AF-A0ABD5WIL0-F1
#
_entry.id   AF-A0ABD5WIL0-F1
#
_cell.length_a   1.000
_cell.length_b   1.000
_cell.length_c   1.000
_cell.angle_alpha   90.00
_cell.angle_beta   90.00
_cell.angle_gamma   90.00
#
_symmetry.space_group_name_H-M   'P 1'
#
loop_
_entity.id
_entity.type
_entity.pdbx_description
1 polymer ?
#
loop_
_entity_poly.entity_id
_entity_poly.type
_entity_poly.pdbx_seq_one_letter_code
_entity_poly.pdbx_strand_id
1 'polypeptide(L)'
;MSQKRRLNIWAYLERPYGWILGLAIACGLVYVTLVFDSFPITLPTASRNEAIAVFRGLSVTLFGSYLVAVLVNRTFRRIQEEERQRKLQLALQELQEPINQQLTLLGNWYVAAADREQTPPPDSYREFLTSDYTDTIRWLDLSKEYPTAGAHTTSWFEYSGGMMAQSQEGIETVISTYGSVMSPELMRDLHRLASSDLSEMVQSFGDGRLMQIDAQNGYKRDYMLFAGQGVDSAIQSHVDALLAVLSYFEEPDNPELTPISNQGFWRDDVSPKIGSARGEIHPDEADPKFGMGEGPPPEEGIN
;
A
#
# COMPACT_ATOMS: atom_id res chain seq x y z
N MET A 1 -22.16 13.18 1.74
CA MET A 1 -22.80 13.03 3.08
C MET A 1 -21.97 13.82 4.10
N SER A 2 -22.52 14.91 4.65
CA SER A 2 -21.83 15.78 5.61
C SER A 2 -21.93 15.19 7.02
N GLN A 3 -20.90 14.47 7.44
CA GLN A 3 -20.79 13.97 8.80
C GLN A 3 -20.53 15.17 9.72
N LYS A 4 -21.53 15.55 10.51
CA LYS A 4 -21.42 16.59 11.55
C LYS A 4 -20.28 16.20 12.50
N ARG A 5 -19.08 16.79 12.29
CA ARG A 5 -18.01 16.88 13.28
C ARG A 5 -18.58 17.61 14.50
N ARG A 6 -19.18 16.87 15.44
CA ARG A 6 -19.34 17.35 16.81
C ARG A 6 -17.92 17.53 17.34
N LEU A 7 -17.44 18.77 17.32
CA LEU A 7 -16.24 19.18 18.02
C LEU A 7 -16.38 18.71 19.47
N ASN A 8 -15.70 17.63 19.81
CA ASN A 8 -15.61 17.16 21.18
C ASN A 8 -14.72 18.15 21.94
N ILE A 9 -15.32 19.26 22.37
CA ILE A 9 -14.67 20.34 23.15
C ILE A 9 -14.01 19.75 24.40
N TRP A 10 -14.53 18.63 24.92
CA TRP A 10 -13.98 17.88 26.05
C TRP A 10 -12.58 17.30 25.78
N ALA A 11 -12.30 16.79 24.58
CA ALA A 11 -10.96 16.31 24.23
C ALA A 11 -9.92 17.46 24.12
N TYR A 12 -10.38 18.71 24.00
CA TYR A 12 -9.52 19.90 24.04
C TYR A 12 -9.24 20.39 25.47
N LEU A 13 -10.09 20.04 26.44
CA LEU A 13 -9.92 20.40 27.85
C LEU A 13 -8.97 19.45 28.61
N GLU A 14 -8.77 18.21 28.13
CA GLU A 14 -8.04 17.14 28.84
C GLU A 14 -6.49 17.27 28.85
N ARG A 15 -5.91 18.31 28.26
CA ARG A 15 -4.45 18.59 28.28
C ARG A 15 -4.18 20.04 28.75
N PRO A 16 -2.94 20.42 29.13
CA PRO A 16 -2.59 21.30 30.27
C PRO A 16 -3.24 22.70 30.33
N TYR A 17 -3.89 23.12 29.26
CA TYR A 17 -4.62 24.38 29.14
C TYR A 17 -5.91 24.42 29.98
N GLY A 18 -6.49 23.27 30.34
CA GLY A 18 -7.65 23.20 31.23
C GLY A 18 -7.40 23.84 32.60
N TRP A 19 -6.19 23.68 33.15
CA TRP A 19 -5.78 24.30 34.41
C TRP A 19 -5.64 25.83 34.31
N ILE A 20 -5.12 26.34 33.19
CA ILE A 20 -5.00 27.79 32.93
C ILE A 20 -6.39 28.43 32.85
N LEU A 21 -7.33 27.78 32.15
CA LEU A 21 -8.72 28.23 32.09
C LEU A 21 -9.40 28.16 33.46
N GLY A 22 -9.18 27.07 34.21
CA GLY A 22 -9.69 26.91 35.57
C GLY A 22 -9.21 28.02 36.51
N LEU A 23 -7.91 28.36 36.45
CA LEU A 23 -7.34 29.47 37.21
C LEU A 23 -7.91 30.83 36.78
N ALA A 24 -8.08 31.06 35.47
CA ALA A 24 -8.69 32.29 34.95
C ALA A 24 -10.14 32.46 35.46
N ILE A 25 -10.93 31.38 35.43
CA ILE A 25 -12.31 31.36 35.92
C ILE A 25 -12.33 31.56 37.44
N ALA A 26 -11.47 30.89 38.20
CA ALA A 26 -11.37 31.05 39.65
C ALA A 26 -11.02 32.50 40.05
N CYS A 27 -10.02 33.10 39.39
CA CYS A 27 -9.68 34.51 39.59
C CYS A 27 -10.84 35.45 39.19
N GLY A 28 -11.56 35.14 38.12
CA GLY A 28 -12.75 35.89 37.69
C GLY A 28 -13.90 35.79 38.69
N LEU A 29 -14.16 34.61 39.26
CA LEU A 29 -15.17 34.41 40.30
C LEU A 29 -14.81 35.16 41.58
N VAL A 30 -13.55 35.10 42.02
CA VAL A 30 -13.07 35.88 43.17
C VAL A 30 -13.27 37.38 42.91
N TYR A 31 -12.91 37.87 41.72
CA TYR A 31 -13.17 39.26 41.31
C TYR A 31 -14.66 39.62 41.41
N VAL A 32 -15.56 38.80 40.86
CA VAL A 32 -17.01 39.05 40.91
C VAL A 32 -17.50 39.09 42.37
N THR A 33 -17.07 38.15 43.22
CA THR A 33 -17.47 38.14 44.64
C THR A 33 -16.99 39.37 45.42
N LEU A 34 -15.78 39.87 45.14
CA LEU A 34 -15.22 41.08 45.75
C LEU A 34 -15.94 42.35 45.27
N VAL A 35 -16.45 42.38 44.05
CA VAL A 35 -17.22 43.52 43.50
C VAL A 35 -18.63 43.57 44.08
N PHE A 36 -19.33 42.44 44.16
CA PHE A 36 -20.73 42.37 44.59
C PHE A 36 -20.94 42.18 46.11
N ASP A 37 -19.88 42.25 46.90
CA ASP A 37 -19.90 42.13 48.38
C ASP A 37 -20.61 40.87 48.89
N SER A 38 -20.61 39.82 48.08
CA SER A 38 -21.38 38.60 48.33
C SER A 38 -20.68 37.64 49.30
N PHE A 39 -19.49 38.01 49.81
CA PHE A 39 -18.68 37.20 50.71
C PHE A 39 -18.57 37.87 52.10
N PRO A 40 -18.72 37.12 53.21
CA PRO A 40 -18.74 37.67 54.58
C PRO A 40 -17.37 38.13 55.11
N ILE A 41 -16.35 38.29 54.26
CA ILE A 41 -15.01 38.69 54.67
C ILE A 41 -14.94 40.22 54.65
N THR A 42 -14.99 40.83 55.84
CA THR A 42 -14.86 42.29 56.00
C THR A 42 -13.40 42.72 55.82
N LEU A 43 -12.98 42.94 54.57
CA LEU A 43 -11.70 43.58 54.25
C LEU A 43 -11.80 45.11 54.40
N PRO A 44 -10.77 45.79 54.94
CA PRO A 44 -10.67 47.24 54.88
C PRO A 44 -10.77 47.77 53.43
N THR A 45 -11.48 48.87 53.22
CA THR A 45 -11.79 49.43 51.89
C THR A 45 -10.57 49.69 51.02
N ALA A 46 -9.44 50.14 51.59
CA ALA A 46 -8.19 50.34 50.87
C ALA A 46 -7.62 49.02 50.30
N SER A 47 -7.54 47.97 51.13
CA SER A 47 -7.06 46.64 50.73
C SER A 47 -7.96 45.93 49.72
N ARG A 48 -9.27 46.22 49.74
CA ARG A 48 -10.26 45.66 48.80
C ARG A 48 -10.04 46.16 47.37
N ASN A 49 -9.77 47.45 47.20
CA ASN A 49 -9.56 48.05 45.87
C ASN A 49 -8.29 47.52 45.20
N GLU A 50 -7.21 47.33 45.97
CA GLU A 50 -5.97 46.71 45.49
C GLU A 50 -6.21 45.25 45.06
N ALA A 51 -6.93 44.47 45.87
CA ALA A 51 -7.29 43.09 45.53
C ALA A 51 -8.12 42.99 44.25
N ILE A 52 -9.13 43.86 44.07
CA ILE A 52 -9.96 43.92 42.85
C ILE A 52 -9.08 44.18 41.62
N ALA A 53 -8.15 45.12 41.70
CA ALA A 53 -7.25 45.45 40.59
C ALA A 53 -6.35 44.25 40.21
N VAL A 54 -5.79 43.55 41.21
CA VAL A 54 -4.94 42.36 41.00
C VAL A 54 -5.73 41.22 40.37
N PHE A 55 -6.90 40.85 40.92
CA PHE A 55 -7.70 39.74 40.39
C PHE A 55 -8.27 40.04 39.01
N ARG A 56 -8.63 41.30 38.72
CA ARG A 56 -9.00 41.74 37.37
C ARG A 56 -7.84 41.55 36.39
N GLY A 57 -6.65 42.06 36.73
CA GLY A 57 -5.45 41.91 35.89
C GLY A 57 -5.09 40.45 35.64
N LEU A 58 -5.09 39.62 36.69
CA LEU A 58 -4.82 38.19 36.60
C LEU A 58 -5.84 37.45 35.75
N SER A 59 -7.15 37.71 35.92
CA SER A 59 -8.20 37.05 35.13
C SER A 59 -8.06 37.34 33.64
N VAL A 60 -7.84 38.61 33.26
CA VAL A 60 -7.66 39.03 31.86
C VAL A 60 -6.37 38.44 31.29
N THR A 61 -5.28 38.44 32.06
CA THR A 61 -3.98 37.92 31.60
C THR A 61 -4.03 36.41 31.41
N LEU A 62 -4.55 35.66 32.39
CA LEU A 62 -4.70 34.20 32.30
C LEU A 62 -5.63 33.79 31.17
N PHE A 63 -6.74 34.51 30.98
CA PHE A 63 -7.66 34.26 29.88
C PHE A 63 -7.02 34.57 28.51
N GLY A 64 -6.30 35.68 28.40
CA GLY A 64 -5.54 36.04 27.20
C GLY A 64 -4.46 34.99 26.87
N SER A 65 -3.68 34.55 27.87
CA SER A 65 -2.68 33.48 27.72
C SER A 65 -3.32 32.16 27.30
N TYR A 66 -4.48 31.79 27.87
CA TYR A 66 -5.22 30.61 27.46
C TYR A 66 -5.65 30.68 25.99
N LEU A 67 -6.23 31.79 25.55
CA LEU A 67 -6.66 31.97 24.16
C LEU A 67 -5.49 31.85 23.19
N VAL A 68 -4.36 32.51 23.49
CA VAL A 68 -3.14 32.40 22.68
C VAL A 68 -2.66 30.96 22.61
N ALA A 69 -2.61 30.24 23.74
CA ALA A 69 -2.15 28.87 23.78
C ALA A 69 -3.06 27.92 22.95
N VAL A 70 -4.37 28.09 23.03
CA VAL A 70 -5.34 27.32 22.23
C VAL A 70 -5.20 27.62 20.74
N LEU A 71 -5.08 28.90 20.37
CA LEU A 71 -4.90 29.32 18.97
C LEU A 71 -3.60 28.76 18.39
N VAL A 72 -2.49 28.89 19.11
CA VAL A 72 -1.18 28.37 18.72
C VAL A 72 -1.22 26.86 18.53
N ASN A 73 -1.77 26.11 19.50
CA ASN A 73 -1.89 24.67 19.41
C ASN A 73 -2.79 24.24 18.23
N ARG A 74 -3.88 24.97 17.96
CA ARG A 74 -4.74 24.71 16.80
C ARG A 74 -4.01 24.93 15.48
N THR A 75 -3.23 26.01 15.38
CA THR A 75 -2.43 26.31 14.20
C THR A 75 -1.34 25.25 14.00
N PHE A 76 -0.61 24.87 15.04
CA PHE A 76 0.39 23.80 14.97
C PHE A 76 -0.22 22.46 14.54
N ARG A 77 -1.36 22.05 15.10
CA ARG A 77 -2.05 20.82 14.69
C ARG A 77 -2.49 20.86 13.23
N ARG A 78 -2.97 22.01 12.78
CA ARG A 78 -3.39 22.20 11.38
C ARG A 78 -2.19 22.06 10.44
N ILE A 79 -1.08 22.74 10.76
CA ILE A 79 0.16 22.65 9.98
C ILE A 79 0.69 21.21 9.97
N GLN A 80 0.71 20.54 11.13
CA GLN A 80 1.14 19.14 11.21
C GLN A 80 0.26 18.20 10.37
N GLU A 81 -1.06 18.39 10.40
CA GLU A 81 -1.95 17.57 9.58
C GLU A 81 -1.78 17.89 8.08
N GLU A 82 -1.63 19.15 7.69
CA GLU A 82 -1.36 19.55 6.31
C GLU A 82 -0.01 18.97 5.82
N GLU A 83 1.03 19.02 6.65
CA GLU A 83 2.33 18.39 6.36
C GLU A 83 2.23 16.86 6.26
N ARG A 84 1.46 16.22 7.16
CA ARG A 84 1.22 14.77 7.13
C ARG A 84 0.52 14.36 5.84
N GLN A 85 -0.55 15.07 5.47
CA GLN A 85 -1.30 14.82 4.23
C GLN A 85 -0.43 15.04 3.00
N ARG A 86 0.37 16.10 2.98
CA ARG A 86 1.31 16.35 1.88
C ARG A 86 2.33 15.22 1.73
N LYS A 87 2.91 14.74 2.84
CA LYS A 87 3.84 13.60 2.81
C LYS A 87 3.16 12.30 2.39
N LEU A 88 1.91 12.09 2.80
CA LEU A 88 1.12 10.94 2.36
C LEU A 88 0.86 10.98 0.85
N GLN A 89 0.49 12.13 0.31
CA GLN A 89 0.32 12.31 -1.14
C GLN A 89 1.61 12.02 -1.91
N LEU A 90 2.75 12.52 -1.41
CA LEU A 90 4.06 12.18 -1.99
C LEU A 90 4.34 10.68 -1.92
N ALA A 91 4.03 10.02 -0.80
CA ALA A 91 4.20 8.59 -0.66
C ALA A 91 3.35 7.80 -1.67
N LEU A 92 2.09 8.17 -1.86
CA LEU A 92 1.22 7.56 -2.87
C LEU A 92 1.72 7.82 -4.29
N GLN A 93 2.24 9.02 -4.56
CA GLN A 93 2.82 9.36 -5.85
C GLN A 93 4.04 8.47 -6.18
N GLU A 94 4.96 8.31 -5.22
CA GLU A 94 6.13 7.44 -5.36
C GLU A 94 5.74 5.95 -5.45
N LEU A 95 4.60 5.54 -4.86
CA LEU A 95 4.06 4.19 -5.01
C LEU A 95 3.44 3.93 -6.39
N GLN A 96 3.10 4.96 -7.18
CA GLN A 96 2.47 4.73 -8.49
C GLN A 96 3.32 3.87 -9.40
N GLU A 97 4.63 4.11 -9.44
CA GLU A 97 5.55 3.37 -10.30
C GLU A 97 5.61 1.87 -9.94
N PRO A 98 5.99 1.46 -8.71
CA PRO A 98 6.07 0.05 -8.37
C PRO A 98 4.72 -0.67 -8.45
N ILE A 99 3.60 0.01 -8.18
CA ILE A 99 2.26 -0.56 -8.35
C ILE A 99 1.91 -0.73 -9.83
N ASN A 100 2.16 0.28 -10.68
CA ASN A 100 1.96 0.15 -12.12
C ASN A 100 2.85 -0.95 -12.73
N GLN A 101 4.07 -1.14 -12.22
CA GLN A 101 4.95 -2.24 -12.64
C GLN A 101 4.33 -3.61 -12.34
N GLN A 102 3.76 -3.81 -11.15
CA GLN A 102 3.03 -5.04 -10.82
C GLN A 102 1.80 -5.23 -11.72
N LEU A 103 0.99 -4.19 -11.91
CA LEU A 103 -0.18 -4.27 -12.79
C LEU A 103 0.21 -4.61 -14.23
N THR A 104 1.32 -4.06 -14.70
CA THR A 104 1.89 -4.38 -16.02
C THR A 104 2.35 -5.82 -16.09
N LEU A 105 3.08 -6.30 -15.07
CA LEU A 105 3.54 -7.69 -15.00
C LEU A 105 2.36 -8.67 -15.01
N LEU A 106 1.35 -8.44 -14.16
CA LEU A 106 0.16 -9.29 -14.08
C LEU A 106 -0.63 -9.29 -15.40
N GLY A 107 -0.76 -8.12 -16.04
CA GLY A 107 -1.37 -7.98 -17.37
C GLY A 107 -0.59 -8.74 -18.45
N ASN A 108 0.72 -8.62 -18.45
CA ASN A 108 1.61 -9.32 -19.37
C ASN A 108 1.53 -10.84 -19.21
N TRP A 109 1.49 -11.36 -17.97
CA TRP A 109 1.25 -12.78 -17.71
C TRP A 109 -0.07 -13.25 -18.29
N TYR A 110 -1.15 -12.51 -18.04
CA TYR A 110 -2.47 -12.85 -18.54
C TYR A 110 -2.50 -12.90 -20.07
N VAL A 111 -2.05 -11.85 -20.74
CA VAL A 111 -2.04 -11.77 -22.21
C VAL A 111 -1.17 -12.87 -22.81
N ALA A 112 0.01 -13.10 -22.26
CA ALA A 112 0.93 -14.12 -22.77
C ALA A 112 0.41 -15.55 -22.56
N ALA A 113 -0.44 -15.79 -21.56
CA ALA A 113 -1.05 -17.09 -21.28
C ALA A 113 -2.42 -17.28 -21.95
N ALA A 114 -3.13 -16.21 -22.30
CA ALA A 114 -4.49 -16.25 -22.83
C ALA A 114 -4.60 -17.05 -24.14
N ASP A 115 -5.71 -17.77 -24.31
CA ASP A 115 -6.05 -18.50 -25.54
C ASP A 115 -6.64 -17.57 -26.62
N ARG A 116 -7.32 -16.51 -26.18
CA ARG A 116 -7.97 -15.50 -27.02
C ARG A 116 -7.94 -14.13 -26.35
N GLU A 117 -8.18 -13.10 -27.15
CA GLU A 117 -8.34 -11.75 -26.65
C GLU A 117 -9.58 -11.61 -25.77
N GLN A 118 -9.46 -10.84 -24.68
CA GLN A 118 -10.60 -10.44 -23.89
C GLN A 118 -11.27 -9.23 -24.54
N THR A 119 -12.41 -9.46 -25.20
CA THR A 119 -13.20 -8.38 -25.83
C THR A 119 -14.61 -8.34 -25.23
N PRO A 120 -15.02 -7.23 -24.60
CA PRO A 120 -14.26 -5.99 -24.36
C PRO A 120 -13.18 -6.14 -23.25
N PRO A 121 -12.18 -5.25 -23.20
CA PRO A 121 -11.27 -5.16 -22.05
C PRO A 121 -12.05 -4.91 -20.75
N PRO A 122 -11.53 -5.35 -19.59
CA PRO A 122 -12.19 -5.12 -18.30
C PRO A 122 -12.32 -3.62 -17.98
N ASP A 123 -13.39 -3.23 -17.28
CA ASP A 123 -13.63 -1.83 -16.90
C ASP A 123 -12.77 -1.40 -15.70
N SER A 124 -12.27 -2.36 -14.92
CA SER A 124 -11.47 -2.09 -13.72
C SER A 124 -10.43 -3.17 -13.43
N TYR A 125 -9.39 -2.81 -12.67
CA TYR A 125 -8.42 -3.77 -12.15
C TYR A 125 -9.05 -4.84 -11.25
N ARG A 126 -10.08 -4.47 -10.50
CA ARG A 126 -10.82 -5.42 -9.66
C ARG A 126 -11.50 -6.49 -10.50
N GLU A 127 -12.21 -6.09 -11.54
CA GLU A 127 -12.85 -7.03 -12.47
C GLU A 127 -11.83 -7.94 -13.15
N PHE A 128 -10.74 -7.35 -13.67
CA PHE A 128 -9.65 -8.08 -14.31
C PHE A 128 -9.04 -9.15 -13.40
N LEU A 129 -8.67 -8.79 -12.17
CA LEU A 129 -7.95 -9.68 -11.26
C LEU A 129 -8.83 -10.71 -10.54
N THR A 130 -10.16 -10.59 -10.60
CA THR A 130 -11.11 -11.49 -9.88
C THR A 130 -11.95 -12.38 -10.78
N SER A 131 -11.86 -12.23 -12.10
CA SER A 131 -12.56 -13.06 -13.09
C SER A 131 -11.89 -14.44 -13.24
N ASP A 132 -11.19 -14.66 -14.35
CA ASP A 132 -10.56 -15.88 -14.83
C ASP A 132 -9.03 -15.75 -14.84
N TYR A 133 -8.52 -14.76 -14.10
CA TYR A 133 -7.10 -14.42 -14.04
C TYR A 133 -6.25 -15.64 -13.68
N THR A 134 -6.51 -16.24 -12.52
CA THR A 134 -5.78 -17.40 -12.00
C THR A 134 -5.86 -18.59 -12.97
N ASP A 135 -7.05 -18.88 -13.50
CA ASP A 135 -7.25 -19.99 -14.44
C ASP A 135 -6.49 -19.79 -15.76
N THR A 136 -6.37 -18.54 -16.21
CA THR A 136 -5.62 -18.18 -17.41
C THR A 136 -4.11 -18.30 -17.20
N ILE A 137 -3.57 -17.71 -16.13
CA ILE A 137 -2.12 -17.65 -15.93
C ILE A 137 -1.51 -19.01 -15.58
N ARG A 138 -2.30 -20.00 -15.13
CA ARG A 138 -1.83 -21.40 -14.98
C ARG A 138 -1.18 -21.95 -16.24
N TRP A 139 -1.59 -21.47 -17.40
CA TRP A 139 -1.06 -21.91 -18.69
C TRP A 139 0.18 -21.13 -19.13
N LEU A 140 0.75 -20.27 -18.30
CA LEU A 140 1.94 -19.52 -18.65
C LEU A 140 3.19 -20.41 -18.55
N ASP A 141 3.87 -20.63 -19.66
CA ASP A 141 5.18 -21.27 -19.72
C ASP A 141 6.28 -20.22 -19.58
N LEU A 142 6.88 -20.18 -18.39
CA LEU A 142 7.90 -19.20 -18.03
C LEU A 142 9.26 -19.42 -18.70
N SER A 143 9.47 -20.56 -19.37
CA SER A 143 10.71 -20.83 -20.11
C SER A 143 10.78 -20.17 -21.47
N LYS A 144 9.63 -19.75 -22.01
CA LYS A 144 9.56 -19.07 -23.31
C LYS A 144 10.25 -17.72 -23.27
N GLU A 145 10.66 -17.25 -24.45
CA GLU A 145 11.31 -15.95 -24.59
C GLU A 145 10.31 -14.81 -24.33
N TYR A 146 10.71 -13.87 -23.48
CA TYR A 146 10.04 -12.60 -23.33
C TYR A 146 10.46 -11.67 -24.48
N PRO A 147 9.51 -11.03 -25.17
CA PRO A 147 9.80 -10.13 -26.29
C PRO A 147 10.48 -8.83 -25.80
N THR A 148 11.81 -8.81 -25.80
CA THR A 148 12.63 -7.62 -25.51
C THR A 148 13.00 -6.88 -26.80
N ALA A 149 13.17 -5.56 -26.70
CA ALA A 149 13.77 -4.77 -27.77
C ALA A 149 15.31 -4.87 -27.67
N GLY A 150 15.91 -5.96 -28.17
CA GLY A 150 17.37 -6.13 -28.13
C GLY A 150 17.87 -7.50 -28.57
N ALA A 151 19.19 -7.69 -28.58
CA ALA A 151 19.84 -8.95 -28.90
C ALA A 151 19.89 -9.94 -27.72
N HIS A 152 19.42 -9.53 -26.54
CA HIS A 152 19.35 -10.37 -25.35
C HIS A 152 17.99 -11.07 -25.31
N THR A 153 18.01 -12.39 -25.44
CA THR A 153 16.86 -13.24 -25.17
C THR A 153 16.72 -13.36 -23.65
N THR A 154 15.66 -12.77 -23.10
CA THR A 154 15.32 -12.87 -21.69
C THR A 154 14.15 -13.83 -21.58
N SER A 155 14.20 -14.81 -20.68
CA SER A 155 13.05 -15.70 -20.45
C SER A 155 11.94 -14.97 -19.69
N TRP A 156 10.72 -15.50 -19.75
CA TRP A 156 9.64 -15.02 -18.88
C TRP A 156 9.98 -15.15 -17.40
N PHE A 157 10.75 -16.17 -16.98
CA PHE A 157 11.28 -16.25 -15.61
C PHE A 157 12.11 -15.03 -15.23
N GLU A 158 13.13 -14.72 -16.02
CA GLU A 158 14.06 -13.62 -15.74
C GLU A 158 13.35 -12.27 -15.74
N TYR A 159 12.47 -12.05 -16.73
CA TYR A 159 11.65 -10.84 -16.79
C TYR A 159 10.75 -10.70 -15.56
N SER A 160 10.05 -11.78 -15.20
CA SER A 160 9.09 -11.78 -14.08
C SER A 160 9.77 -11.60 -12.73
N GLY A 161 10.89 -12.29 -12.51
CA GLY A 161 11.70 -12.14 -11.30
C GLY A 161 12.25 -10.72 -11.15
N GLY A 162 12.81 -10.17 -12.23
CA GLY A 162 13.35 -8.81 -12.23
C GLY A 162 12.29 -7.73 -11.97
N MET A 163 11.15 -7.80 -12.66
CA MET A 163 10.03 -6.87 -12.45
C MET A 163 9.46 -6.96 -11.03
N MET A 164 9.33 -8.17 -10.49
CA MET A 164 8.82 -8.37 -9.14
C MET A 164 9.78 -7.82 -8.09
N ALA A 165 11.09 -8.10 -8.22
CA ALA A 165 12.13 -7.59 -7.33
C ALA A 165 12.19 -6.05 -7.35
N GLN A 166 12.16 -5.44 -8.55
CA GLN A 166 12.16 -3.98 -8.70
C GLN A 166 10.95 -3.34 -8.03
N SER A 167 9.77 -3.91 -8.23
CA SER A 167 8.55 -3.39 -7.60
C SER A 167 8.60 -3.50 -6.06
N GLN A 168 9.07 -4.64 -5.54
CA GLN A 168 9.25 -4.83 -4.09
C GLN A 168 10.23 -3.81 -3.50
N GLU A 169 11.39 -3.62 -4.13
CA GLU A 169 12.39 -2.63 -3.69
C GLU A 169 11.78 -1.22 -3.67
N GLY A 170 10.97 -0.88 -4.69
CA GLY A 170 10.22 0.37 -4.74
C GLY A 170 9.24 0.52 -3.58
N ILE A 171 8.44 -0.51 -3.29
CA ILE A 171 7.49 -0.51 -2.16
C ILE A 171 8.24 -0.36 -0.83
N GLU A 172 9.31 -1.13 -0.60
CA GLU A 172 10.11 -1.07 0.63
C GLU A 172 10.77 0.29 0.82
N THR A 173 11.25 0.91 -0.27
CA THR A 173 11.82 2.25 -0.25
C THR A 173 10.79 3.29 0.19
N VAL A 174 9.55 3.19 -0.31
CA VAL A 174 8.46 4.10 0.10
C VAL A 174 8.08 3.85 1.56
N ILE A 175 7.96 2.59 2.01
CA ILE A 175 7.69 2.27 3.42
C ILE A 175 8.78 2.85 4.33
N SER A 176 10.05 2.66 3.99
CA SER A 176 11.19 3.16 4.76
C SER A 176 11.20 4.70 4.86
N THR A 177 10.87 5.36 3.75
CA THR A 177 10.90 6.83 3.65
C THR A 177 9.69 7.50 4.31
N TYR A 178 8.50 6.93 4.13
CA TYR A 178 7.22 7.56 4.46
C TYR A 178 6.39 6.79 5.49
N GLY A 179 6.83 5.64 5.99
CA GLY A 179 6.05 4.79 6.91
C GLY A 179 5.54 5.51 8.16
N SER A 180 6.25 6.54 8.63
CA SER A 180 5.83 7.35 9.79
C SER A 180 4.54 8.17 9.59
N VAL A 181 4.13 8.44 8.35
CA VAL A 181 2.92 9.21 8.04
C VAL A 181 1.76 8.36 7.50
N MET A 182 2.03 7.11 7.13
CA MET A 182 1.05 6.17 6.62
C MET A 182 0.09 5.69 7.72
N SER A 183 -1.11 5.27 7.33
CA SER A 183 -1.97 4.54 8.25
C SER A 183 -1.41 3.14 8.54
N PRO A 184 -1.68 2.58 9.73
CA PRO A 184 -1.30 1.19 10.03
C PRO A 184 -1.84 0.19 9.02
N GLU A 185 -3.03 0.44 8.48
CA GLU A 185 -3.67 -0.39 7.47
C GLU A 185 -2.90 -0.38 6.14
N LEU A 186 -2.57 0.81 5.62
CA LEU A 186 -1.80 0.94 4.38
C LEU A 186 -0.42 0.29 4.52
N MET A 187 0.26 0.54 5.64
CA MET A 187 1.58 -0.03 5.90
C MET A 187 1.53 -1.56 5.94
N ARG A 188 0.51 -2.15 6.59
CA ARG A 188 0.30 -3.60 6.60
C ARG A 188 0.04 -4.14 5.19
N ASP A 189 -0.82 -3.48 4.42
CA ASP A 189 -1.20 -3.95 3.10
C ASP A 189 -0.02 -3.87 2.11
N LEU A 190 0.79 -2.82 2.18
CA LEU A 190 2.06 -2.70 1.43
C LEU A 190 3.07 -3.77 1.84
N HIS A 191 3.24 -4.04 3.14
CA HIS A 191 4.12 -5.12 3.59
C HIS A 191 3.65 -6.48 3.07
N ARG A 192 2.35 -6.78 3.15
CA ARG A 192 1.79 -8.03 2.60
C ARG A 192 2.03 -8.17 1.10
N LEU A 193 1.91 -7.07 0.36
CA LEU A 193 2.17 -7.04 -1.07
C LEU A 193 3.65 -7.27 -1.38
N ALA A 194 4.54 -6.55 -0.67
CA ALA A 194 5.97 -6.68 -0.82
C ALA A 194 6.47 -8.07 -0.42
N SER A 195 5.95 -8.68 0.65
CA SER A 195 6.40 -9.97 1.16
C SER A 195 5.46 -11.12 0.81
N SER A 196 4.81 -11.08 -0.36
CA SER A 196 3.86 -12.13 -0.73
C SER A 196 4.58 -13.42 -1.17
N ASP A 197 3.97 -14.57 -0.85
CA ASP A 197 4.48 -15.90 -1.24
C ASP A 197 4.68 -16.01 -2.76
N LEU A 198 3.79 -15.39 -3.56
CA LEU A 198 3.91 -15.35 -5.01
C LEU A 198 5.20 -14.63 -5.43
N SER A 199 5.48 -13.48 -4.81
CA SER A 199 6.65 -12.69 -5.16
C SER A 199 7.94 -13.41 -4.78
N GLU A 200 7.99 -14.06 -3.61
CA GLU A 200 9.12 -14.89 -3.19
C GLU A 200 9.33 -16.05 -4.16
N MET A 201 8.25 -16.75 -4.53
CA MET A 201 8.27 -17.84 -5.48
C MET A 201 8.82 -17.40 -6.84
N VAL A 202 8.25 -16.37 -7.46
CA VAL A 202 8.66 -15.87 -8.78
C VAL A 202 10.13 -15.43 -8.78
N GLN A 203 10.59 -14.77 -7.71
CA GLN A 203 12.00 -14.37 -7.61
C GLN A 203 12.95 -15.54 -7.41
N SER A 204 12.55 -16.53 -6.61
CA SER A 204 13.39 -17.73 -6.36
C SER A 204 13.70 -18.52 -7.64
N PHE A 205 12.83 -18.44 -8.64
CA PHE A 205 13.03 -19.05 -9.96
C PHE A 205 13.52 -18.05 -11.03
N GLY A 206 13.42 -16.74 -10.76
CA GLY A 206 13.70 -15.68 -11.71
C GLY A 206 15.18 -15.49 -12.06
N ASP A 207 16.10 -16.12 -11.33
CA ASP A 207 17.54 -16.08 -11.66
C ASP A 207 17.93 -17.06 -12.78
N GLY A 208 16.97 -17.82 -13.33
CA GLY A 208 17.17 -18.76 -14.43
C GLY A 208 18.03 -19.98 -14.06
N ARG A 209 18.45 -20.12 -12.79
CA ARG A 209 19.35 -21.21 -12.37
C ARG A 209 18.71 -22.57 -12.54
N LEU A 210 17.40 -22.68 -12.35
CA LEU A 210 16.68 -23.94 -12.57
C LEU A 210 16.84 -24.43 -14.01
N MET A 211 16.62 -23.55 -14.99
CA MET A 211 16.78 -23.88 -16.41
C MET A 211 18.22 -24.26 -16.75
N GLN A 212 19.20 -23.55 -16.18
CA GLN A 212 20.62 -23.88 -16.38
C GLN A 212 20.98 -25.25 -15.80
N ILE A 213 20.48 -25.57 -14.60
CA ILE A 213 20.70 -26.88 -13.95
C ILE A 213 20.04 -27.98 -14.78
N ASP A 214 18.80 -27.79 -15.24
CA ASP A 214 18.09 -28.79 -16.03
C ASP A 214 18.79 -29.03 -17.38
N ALA A 215 19.24 -27.96 -18.05
CA ALA A 215 20.03 -28.08 -19.28
C ALA A 215 21.36 -28.83 -19.06
N GLN A 216 22.06 -28.58 -17.96
CA GLN A 216 23.31 -29.26 -17.63
C GLN A 216 23.12 -30.75 -17.31
N ASN A 217 21.99 -31.12 -16.72
CA ASN A 217 21.70 -32.49 -16.31
C ASN A 217 20.80 -33.25 -17.31
N GLY A 218 20.37 -32.61 -18.40
CA GLY A 218 19.50 -33.21 -19.41
C GLY A 218 18.05 -33.42 -18.95
N TYR A 219 17.61 -32.71 -17.90
CA TYR A 219 16.22 -32.78 -17.45
C TYR A 219 15.30 -32.01 -18.40
N LYS A 220 14.14 -32.59 -18.69
CA LYS A 220 13.02 -31.91 -19.36
C LYS A 220 11.94 -31.66 -18.31
N ARG A 221 11.62 -30.39 -18.07
CA ARG A 221 10.55 -29.98 -17.15
C ARG A 221 9.61 -29.04 -17.87
N ASP A 222 8.36 -29.10 -17.46
CA ASP A 222 7.40 -28.05 -17.77
C ASP A 222 7.62 -26.89 -16.80
N TYR A 223 7.74 -25.69 -17.36
CA TYR A 223 8.00 -24.47 -16.60
C TYR A 223 6.73 -23.66 -16.33
N MET A 224 5.59 -24.37 -16.20
CA MET A 224 4.28 -23.80 -15.89
C MET A 224 4.11 -23.58 -14.38
N LEU A 225 4.93 -22.70 -13.79
CA LEU A 225 4.99 -22.44 -12.34
C LEU A 225 3.60 -22.26 -11.69
N PHE A 226 2.72 -21.53 -12.36
CA PHE A 226 1.41 -21.19 -11.83
C PHE A 226 0.42 -22.35 -11.81
N ALA A 227 0.71 -23.47 -12.49
CA ALA A 227 -0.09 -24.69 -12.42
C ALA A 227 0.24 -25.58 -11.22
N GLY A 228 1.25 -25.24 -10.42
CA GLY A 228 1.68 -26.03 -9.28
C GLY A 228 0.66 -26.10 -8.13
N GLN A 229 0.69 -27.19 -7.37
CA GLN A 229 -0.18 -27.37 -6.21
C GLN A 229 0.05 -26.27 -5.15
N GLY A 230 -1.02 -25.59 -4.73
CA GLY A 230 -0.98 -24.52 -3.72
C GLY A 230 -0.62 -23.14 -4.25
N VAL A 231 -0.22 -23.02 -5.53
CA VAL A 231 0.15 -21.73 -6.13
C VAL A 231 -1.06 -20.81 -6.27
N ASP A 232 -2.26 -21.35 -6.50
CA ASP A 232 -3.50 -20.58 -6.54
C ASP A 232 -3.73 -19.72 -5.29
N SER A 233 -3.43 -20.28 -4.10
CA SER A 233 -3.59 -19.53 -2.85
C SER A 233 -2.55 -18.41 -2.72
N ALA A 234 -1.34 -18.62 -3.24
CA ALA A 234 -0.31 -17.58 -3.27
C ALA A 234 -0.70 -16.45 -4.25
N ILE A 235 -1.22 -16.80 -5.43
CA ILE A 235 -1.74 -15.87 -6.43
C ILE A 235 -2.89 -15.06 -5.82
N GLN A 236 -3.89 -15.72 -5.24
CA GLN A 236 -5.05 -15.04 -4.66
C GLN A 236 -4.64 -14.11 -3.51
N SER A 237 -3.76 -14.55 -2.62
CA SER A 237 -3.27 -13.72 -1.51
C SER A 237 -2.53 -12.47 -2.00
N HIS A 238 -1.73 -12.61 -3.07
CA HIS A 238 -1.04 -11.48 -3.70
C HIS A 238 -2.04 -10.51 -4.36
N VAL A 239 -2.99 -11.03 -5.14
CA VAL A 239 -4.05 -10.25 -5.78
C VAL A 239 -4.88 -9.49 -4.74
N ASP A 240 -5.26 -10.13 -3.63
CA ASP A 240 -6.02 -9.50 -2.56
C ASP A 240 -5.23 -8.36 -1.91
N ALA A 241 -3.92 -8.55 -1.68
CA ALA A 241 -3.04 -7.51 -1.15
C ALA A 241 -2.92 -6.33 -2.13
N LEU A 242 -2.76 -6.61 -3.43
CA LEU A 242 -2.71 -5.59 -4.46
C LEU A 242 -4.02 -4.80 -4.52
N LEU A 243 -5.18 -5.48 -4.55
CA LEU A 243 -6.50 -4.85 -4.55
C LEU A 243 -6.74 -3.99 -3.29
N ALA A 244 -6.21 -4.39 -2.14
CA ALA A 244 -6.25 -3.58 -0.93
C ALA A 244 -5.46 -2.28 -1.12
N VAL A 245 -4.24 -2.35 -1.68
CA VAL A 245 -3.42 -1.17 -1.98
C VAL A 245 -4.07 -0.29 -3.04
N LEU A 246 -4.67 -0.86 -4.09
CA LEU A 246 -5.36 -0.11 -5.15
C LEU A 246 -6.52 0.74 -4.61
N SER A 247 -7.20 0.28 -3.56
CA SER A 247 -8.31 1.05 -2.95
C SER A 247 -7.89 2.43 -2.43
N TYR A 248 -6.61 2.62 -2.09
CA TYR A 248 -6.09 3.94 -1.70
C TYR A 248 -5.94 4.86 -2.91
N PHE A 249 -5.67 4.34 -4.11
CA PHE A 249 -5.56 5.15 -5.33
C PHE A 249 -6.93 5.51 -5.93
N GLU A 250 -8.01 4.84 -5.49
CA GLU A 250 -9.39 5.13 -5.92
C GLU A 250 -10.01 6.34 -5.18
N GLU A 251 -9.32 6.91 -4.17
CA GLU A 251 -9.83 8.08 -3.45
C GLU A 251 -9.69 9.38 -4.28
N PRO A 252 -10.67 10.31 -4.26
CA PRO A 252 -10.72 11.48 -5.17
C PRO A 252 -9.54 12.45 -5.11
N ASP A 253 -8.81 12.49 -3.99
CA ASP A 253 -7.69 13.42 -3.76
C ASP A 253 -6.31 12.74 -3.88
N ASN A 254 -6.30 11.44 -4.21
CA ASN A 254 -5.10 10.63 -4.34
C ASN A 254 -4.65 10.56 -5.80
N PRO A 255 -3.36 10.32 -6.06
CA PRO A 255 -2.84 10.27 -7.41
C PRO A 255 -3.48 9.12 -8.21
N GLU A 256 -3.80 9.35 -9.48
CA GLU A 256 -4.46 8.34 -10.32
C GLU A 256 -3.44 7.32 -10.85
N LEU A 257 -3.76 6.03 -10.79
CA LEU A 257 -3.01 5.01 -11.52
C LEU A 257 -3.35 5.03 -13.00
N THR A 258 -2.49 4.44 -13.83
CA THR A 258 -2.80 4.27 -15.25
C THR A 258 -4.05 3.41 -15.37
N PRO A 259 -5.13 3.87 -16.03
CA PRO A 259 -6.34 3.07 -16.17
C PRO A 259 -6.08 1.77 -16.91
N ILE A 260 -6.79 0.69 -16.56
CA ILE A 260 -6.61 -0.61 -17.19
C ILE A 260 -6.80 -0.57 -18.72
N SER A 261 -7.75 0.23 -19.21
CA SER A 261 -7.99 0.43 -20.65
C SER A 261 -6.82 1.09 -21.38
N ASN A 262 -5.99 1.84 -20.65
CA ASN A 262 -4.84 2.56 -21.18
C ASN A 262 -3.54 1.77 -21.01
N GLN A 263 -3.61 0.61 -20.37
CA GLN A 263 -2.48 -0.29 -20.30
C GLN A 263 -2.14 -0.81 -21.69
N GLY A 264 -0.85 -0.76 -22.03
CA GLY A 264 -0.38 -1.09 -23.37
C GLY A 264 -0.70 -2.52 -23.77
N PHE A 265 -0.71 -3.46 -22.82
CA PHE A 265 -0.77 -4.90 -23.05
C PHE A 265 -2.05 -5.42 -23.70
N TRP A 266 -3.11 -4.61 -23.82
CA TRP A 266 -4.31 -4.95 -24.58
C TRP A 266 -4.20 -4.71 -26.08
N ARG A 267 -3.15 -4.03 -26.56
CA ARG A 267 -3.06 -3.62 -27.96
C ARG A 267 -2.42 -4.70 -28.83
N ASP A 268 -2.99 -4.91 -30.01
CA ASP A 268 -2.45 -5.83 -31.02
C ASP A 268 -1.04 -5.48 -31.51
N ASP A 269 -0.59 -4.24 -31.38
CA ASP A 269 0.69 -3.76 -31.89
C ASP A 269 1.81 -3.77 -30.84
N VAL A 270 1.51 -4.14 -29.59
CA VAL A 270 2.53 -4.24 -28.54
C VAL A 270 2.93 -5.68 -28.28
N SER A 271 3.93 -5.83 -27.42
CA SER A 271 4.37 -7.10 -26.86
C SER A 271 3.98 -7.15 -25.37
N PRO A 272 3.62 -8.33 -24.82
CA PRO A 272 3.56 -9.63 -25.48
C PRO A 272 2.35 -9.79 -26.43
N LYS A 273 2.43 -10.74 -27.37
CA LYS A 273 1.27 -11.16 -28.17
C LYS A 273 0.42 -12.13 -27.37
N ILE A 274 -0.88 -12.15 -27.66
CA ILE A 274 -1.82 -13.08 -27.04
C ILE A 274 -1.33 -14.52 -27.22
N GLY A 275 -1.25 -15.25 -26.11
CA GLY A 275 -0.84 -16.65 -26.10
C GLY A 275 0.62 -16.90 -26.45
N SER A 276 1.47 -15.85 -26.56
CA SER A 276 2.87 -16.00 -26.97
C SER A 276 3.68 -16.91 -26.06
N ALA A 277 3.27 -17.03 -24.79
CA ALA A 277 3.90 -17.85 -23.78
C ALA A 277 3.00 -18.96 -23.24
N ARG A 278 1.90 -19.30 -23.94
CA ARG A 278 0.98 -20.35 -23.49
C ARG A 278 1.64 -21.73 -23.60
N GLY A 279 1.63 -22.51 -22.53
CA GLY A 279 2.09 -23.90 -22.51
C GLY A 279 1.21 -24.81 -23.36
N GLU A 280 1.82 -25.84 -23.95
CA GLU A 280 1.10 -26.86 -24.70
C GLU A 280 0.53 -27.91 -23.72
N ILE A 281 -0.75 -28.23 -23.85
CA ILE A 281 -1.38 -29.29 -23.04
C ILE A 281 -0.80 -30.63 -23.49
N HIS A 282 -0.13 -31.37 -22.59
CA HIS A 282 0.01 -32.81 -22.77
C HIS A 282 -1.19 -33.51 -22.11
N PRO A 283 -2.19 -33.97 -22.89
CA PRO A 283 -3.46 -34.50 -22.36
C PRO A 283 -3.31 -35.79 -21.53
N ASP A 284 -2.13 -36.40 -21.49
CA ASP A 284 -1.85 -37.61 -20.72
C ASP A 284 -1.21 -37.33 -19.34
N GLU A 285 -0.88 -36.07 -19.01
CA GLU A 285 -0.27 -35.67 -17.73
C GLU A 285 -1.17 -34.64 -17.01
N ALA A 286 -2.33 -35.10 -16.53
CA ALA A 286 -3.29 -34.28 -15.80
C ALA A 286 -2.83 -33.81 -14.40
N ASP A 287 -1.56 -34.02 -14.06
CA ASP A 287 -0.89 -33.42 -12.91
C ASP A 287 0.44 -32.84 -13.45
N PRO A 288 0.57 -31.52 -13.65
CA PRO A 288 1.86 -30.91 -13.91
C PRO A 288 2.75 -31.20 -12.70
N LYS A 289 3.59 -32.23 -12.82
CA LYS A 289 4.51 -32.61 -11.76
C LYS A 289 5.54 -31.49 -11.66
N PHE A 290 5.32 -30.55 -10.75
CA PHE A 290 6.42 -29.97 -9.99
C PHE A 290 7.00 -31.06 -9.10
N GLY A 291 7.71 -31.98 -9.74
CA GLY A 291 8.24 -33.18 -9.14
C GLY A 291 9.31 -33.69 -10.06
N MET A 292 10.56 -33.51 -9.62
CA MET A 292 11.79 -34.09 -10.16
C MET A 292 11.49 -35.14 -11.23
N GLY A 293 11.69 -34.78 -12.50
CA GLY A 293 11.47 -35.69 -13.62
C GLY A 293 12.13 -37.04 -13.36
N GLU A 294 11.59 -38.10 -13.95
CA GLU A 294 12.16 -39.45 -13.83
C GLU A 294 13.67 -39.36 -14.01
N GLY A 295 14.41 -39.69 -12.95
CA GLY A 295 15.86 -39.66 -12.97
C GLY A 295 16.38 -40.50 -14.12
N PRO A 296 17.60 -40.22 -14.63
CA PRO A 296 18.16 -40.96 -15.74
C PRO A 296 18.04 -42.47 -15.47
N PRO A 297 17.61 -43.27 -16.48
CA PRO A 297 17.53 -44.71 -16.31
C PRO A 297 18.89 -45.22 -15.81
N PRO A 298 18.91 -46.12 -14.81
CA PRO A 298 20.16 -46.62 -14.27
C PRO A 298 20.99 -47.19 -15.42
N GLU A 299 22.21 -46.68 -15.59
CA GLU A 299 23.17 -47.22 -16.55
C GLU A 299 23.25 -48.72 -16.33
N GLU A 300 22.77 -49.50 -17.30
CA GLU A 300 22.92 -50.94 -17.29
C GLU A 300 24.41 -51.25 -17.21
N GLY A 301 24.81 -51.81 -16.07
CA GLY A 301 26.18 -52.18 -15.79
C GLY A 301 26.74 -53.01 -16.93
N ILE A 302 27.79 -52.49 -17.56
CA ILE A 302 28.65 -53.23 -18.48
C ILE A 302 29.30 -54.35 -17.65
N ASN A 303 28.81 -55.57 -17.83
CA ASN A 303 29.52 -56.81 -17.48
C ASN A 303 30.43 -57.23 -18.63
#